data_AF-A0A2X0QXT8-F1
#
_entry.id   AF-A0A2X0QXT8-F1
#
_cell.length_a   1.000
_cell.length_b   1.000
_cell.length_c   1.000
_cell.angle_alpha   90.00
_cell.angle_beta   90.00
_cell.angle_gamma   90.00
#
_symmetry.space_group_name_H-M   'P 1'
#
loop_
_entity.id
_entity.type
_entity.pdbx_description
1 polymer ?
#
loop_
_entity_poly.entity_id
_entity_poly.type
_entity_poly.pdbx_seq_one_letter_code
_entity_poly.pdbx_strand_id
1 'polypeptide(L)'
;MTAYKPVPWEQMYTIGWGHYGVTAGTTWTQSQADSQLEIDINTKYTPMVDAYVKGKANQNEFDALISLAYNCGNVFFADGWAEFSHAYCASMIPKYRNAGGQVLQGLVRRRQAELDLFNKPVTGNSNQNNQTKGEIKMYLIKGLDGSGKVKHWYVSDGVSVRHIRTTRMLENYQNKWAKLNLPVDTMFIAEIEKEFGRKIDMASGEVK
;
A
#
# COMPACT_ATOMS: atom_id res chain seq x y z
N MET A 1 10.24 -15.79 9.90
CA MET A 1 10.02 -16.25 8.51
C MET A 1 11.38 -16.50 7.88
N THR A 2 11.54 -17.55 7.08
CA THR A 2 12.81 -17.91 6.45
C THR A 2 12.65 -17.85 4.94
N ALA A 3 13.69 -17.38 4.25
CA ALA A 3 13.71 -17.32 2.80
C ALA A 3 13.55 -18.71 2.18
N TYR A 4 12.75 -18.81 1.12
CA TYR A 4 12.45 -20.04 0.40
C TYR A 4 12.50 -19.82 -1.11
N LYS A 5 12.63 -20.91 -1.87
CA LYS A 5 12.49 -20.87 -3.34
C LYS A 5 11.03 -21.16 -3.71
N PRO A 6 10.32 -20.25 -4.39
CA PRO A 6 8.97 -20.52 -4.88
C PRO A 6 8.94 -21.69 -5.87
N VAL A 7 9.98 -21.79 -6.71
CA VAL A 7 10.21 -22.90 -7.63
C VAL A 7 11.69 -23.31 -7.61
N PRO A 8 12.02 -24.60 -7.80
CA PRO A 8 13.40 -25.09 -7.61
C PRO A 8 14.45 -24.41 -8.50
N TRP A 9 14.06 -23.93 -9.68
CA TRP A 9 14.95 -23.33 -10.69
C TRP A 9 15.21 -21.84 -10.52
N GLU A 10 14.61 -21.17 -9.52
CA GLU A 10 14.91 -19.75 -9.28
C GLU A 10 16.32 -19.55 -8.72
N GLN A 11 16.98 -18.48 -9.18
CA GLN A 11 18.34 -18.13 -8.77
C GLN A 11 18.37 -17.45 -7.40
N MET A 12 17.40 -16.58 -7.10
CA MET A 12 17.29 -15.89 -5.82
C MET A 12 16.16 -16.47 -4.97
N TYR A 13 16.09 -16.05 -3.71
CA TYR A 13 15.08 -16.51 -2.77
C TYR A 13 14.02 -15.44 -2.54
N THR A 14 12.85 -15.90 -2.11
CA THR A 14 11.71 -15.10 -1.68
C THR A 14 11.55 -15.17 -0.17
N ILE A 15 11.14 -14.07 0.46
CA ILE A 15 10.85 -14.03 1.90
C ILE A 15 9.66 -13.11 2.20
N GLY A 16 9.02 -13.31 3.36
CA GLY A 16 7.94 -12.46 3.83
C GLY A 16 6.72 -12.52 2.91
N TRP A 17 6.22 -11.34 2.52
CA TRP A 17 5.05 -11.18 1.66
C TRP A 17 5.32 -11.34 0.16
N GLY A 18 6.47 -11.90 -0.22
CA GLY A 18 6.85 -12.10 -1.62
C GLY A 18 8.02 -11.24 -2.08
N HIS A 19 8.78 -10.67 -1.15
CA HIS A 19 10.00 -9.92 -1.50
C HIS A 19 11.04 -10.89 -2.10
N TYR A 20 11.43 -10.61 -3.34
CA TYR A 20 12.37 -11.43 -4.11
C TYR A 20 13.73 -10.76 -4.18
N GLY A 21 14.79 -11.57 -4.08
CA GLY A 21 16.16 -11.10 -4.22
C GLY A 21 17.00 -11.23 -2.95
N VAL A 22 16.56 -12.04 -1.99
CA VAL A 22 17.35 -12.34 -0.78
C VAL A 22 18.21 -13.58 -0.98
N THR A 23 19.19 -13.75 -0.09
CA THR A 23 20.07 -14.92 -0.07
C THR A 23 19.47 -16.07 0.72
N ALA A 24 19.95 -17.29 0.45
CA ALA A 24 19.58 -18.48 1.21
C ALA A 24 19.83 -18.29 2.71
N GLY A 25 18.90 -18.74 3.54
CA GLY A 25 19.02 -18.64 4.99
C GLY A 25 18.67 -17.27 5.58
N THR A 26 18.31 -16.27 4.77
CA THR A 26 17.80 -14.99 5.28
C THR A 26 16.56 -15.24 6.14
N THR A 27 16.48 -14.58 7.30
CA THR A 27 15.33 -14.65 8.21
C THR A 27 14.81 -13.27 8.55
N TRP A 28 13.49 -13.11 8.55
CA TRP A 28 12.81 -11.89 8.98
C TRP A 28 11.82 -12.17 10.11
N THR A 29 11.65 -11.18 10.99
CA THR A 29 10.47 -11.06 11.85
C THR A 29 9.26 -10.65 11.01
N GLN A 30 8.05 -10.82 11.56
CA GLN A 30 6.83 -10.35 10.89
C GLN A 30 6.90 -8.85 10.59
N SER A 31 7.31 -8.03 11.57
CA SER A 31 7.45 -6.59 11.40
C SER A 31 8.42 -6.21 10.27
N GLN A 32 9.52 -6.96 10.09
CA GLN A 32 10.44 -6.72 8.98
C GLN A 32 9.79 -7.04 7.63
N ALA A 33 9.02 -8.12 7.54
CA ALA A 33 8.27 -8.46 6.33
C ALA A 33 7.21 -7.38 6.00
N ASP A 34 6.48 -6.90 7.00
CA ASP A 34 5.45 -5.86 6.85
C ASP A 34 6.08 -4.53 6.41
N SER A 35 7.17 -4.10 7.06
CA SER A 35 7.89 -2.89 6.68
C SER A 35 8.46 -2.98 5.28
N GLN A 36 9.02 -4.14 4.88
CA GLN A 36 9.54 -4.29 3.53
C GLN A 36 8.42 -4.26 2.47
N LEU A 37 7.25 -4.86 2.76
CA LEU A 37 6.10 -4.78 1.87
C LEU A 37 5.67 -3.32 1.63
N GLU A 38 5.61 -2.51 2.70
CA GLU A 38 5.29 -1.09 2.60
C GLU A 38 6.33 -0.32 1.76
N ILE A 39 7.62 -0.60 1.95
CA ILE A 39 8.70 -0.03 1.15
C ILE A 39 8.53 -0.40 -0.32
N ASP A 40 8.34 -1.68 -0.64
CA ASP A 40 8.22 -2.17 -2.01
C ASP A 40 7.02 -1.53 -2.72
N ILE A 41 5.86 -1.47 -2.05
CA ILE A 41 4.67 -0.83 -2.60
C ILE A 41 4.93 0.66 -2.85
N ASN A 42 5.43 1.40 -1.86
CA ASN A 42 5.56 2.85 -1.96
C ASN A 42 6.67 3.32 -2.90
N THR A 43 7.78 2.59 -2.96
CA THR A 43 8.98 3.03 -3.71
C THR A 43 9.05 2.46 -5.12
N LYS A 44 8.40 1.32 -5.38
CA LYS A 44 8.51 0.61 -6.67
C LYS A 44 7.17 0.51 -7.39
N TYR A 45 6.16 -0.09 -6.78
CA TYR A 45 4.93 -0.45 -7.50
C TYR A 45 3.93 0.71 -7.63
N THR A 46 3.75 1.52 -6.59
CA THR A 46 2.88 2.71 -6.63
C THR A 46 3.35 3.71 -7.71
N PRO A 47 4.63 4.12 -7.79
CA PRO A 47 5.09 5.02 -8.84
C PRO A 47 4.96 4.42 -10.25
N MET A 48 5.21 3.12 -10.40
CA MET A 48 5.09 2.40 -11.67
C MET A 48 3.64 2.37 -12.18
N VAL A 49 2.70 1.97 -11.33
CA VAL A 49 1.27 1.93 -11.70
C VAL A 49 0.78 3.35 -11.97
N ASP A 50 1.18 4.33 -11.16
CA ASP A 50 0.80 5.72 -11.36
C ASP A 50 1.26 6.28 -12.72
N ALA A 51 2.51 6.01 -13.09
CA ALA A 51 3.04 6.40 -14.39
C ALA A 51 2.28 5.75 -15.57
N TYR A 52 1.76 4.54 -15.38
CA TYR A 52 0.95 3.85 -16.36
C TYR A 52 -0.47 4.42 -16.45
N VAL A 53 -1.17 4.57 -15.32
CA VAL A 53 -2.59 4.98 -15.30
C VAL A 53 -2.80 6.48 -15.46
N LYS A 54 -1.79 7.30 -15.14
CA LYS A 54 -1.79 8.77 -15.29
C LYS A 54 -3.03 9.44 -14.67
N GLY A 55 -3.42 9.00 -13.48
CA GLY A 55 -4.57 9.53 -12.73
C GLY A 55 -5.96 9.16 -13.29
N LYS A 56 -6.04 8.29 -14.31
CA LYS A 56 -7.32 7.88 -14.93
C LYS A 56 -8.02 6.73 -14.19
N ALA A 57 -7.28 5.97 -13.40
CA ALA A 57 -7.80 4.84 -12.64
C ALA A 57 -8.51 5.30 -11.36
N ASN A 58 -9.60 4.64 -11.02
CA ASN A 58 -10.17 4.69 -9.68
C ASN A 58 -9.32 3.86 -8.69
N GLN A 59 -9.64 3.95 -7.40
CA GLN A 59 -8.86 3.28 -6.36
C GLN A 59 -8.80 1.75 -6.52
N ASN A 60 -9.93 1.09 -6.81
CA ASN A 60 -9.96 -0.37 -6.95
C ASN A 60 -9.18 -0.81 -8.19
N GLU A 61 -9.23 -0.04 -9.28
CA GLU A 61 -8.42 -0.28 -10.47
C GLU A 61 -6.92 -0.14 -10.17
N PHE A 62 -6.54 0.91 -9.44
CA PHE A 62 -5.17 1.16 -9.02
C PHE A 62 -4.62 0.03 -8.14
N ASP A 63 -5.39 -0.39 -7.14
CA ASP A 63 -5.00 -1.44 -6.19
C ASP A 63 -4.86 -2.81 -6.87
N ALA A 64 -5.78 -3.15 -7.78
CA ALA A 64 -5.69 -4.37 -8.57
C ALA A 64 -4.43 -4.39 -9.45
N LEU A 65 -4.08 -3.26 -10.08
CA LEU A 65 -2.87 -3.12 -10.88
C LEU A 65 -1.59 -3.18 -10.02
N ILE A 66 -1.59 -2.63 -8.80
CA ILE A 66 -0.48 -2.83 -7.85
C ILE A 66 -0.31 -4.31 -7.52
N SER A 67 -1.39 -5.04 -7.20
CA SER A 67 -1.30 -6.48 -6.90
C SER A 67 -0.74 -7.29 -8.07
N LEU A 68 -1.16 -6.96 -9.29
CA LEU A 68 -0.63 -7.58 -10.51
C LEU A 68 0.86 -7.27 -10.68
N ALA A 69 1.26 -6.01 -10.56
CA ALA A 69 2.65 -5.58 -10.69
C ALA A 69 3.56 -6.14 -9.58
N TYR A 70 3.05 -6.28 -8.36
CA TYR A 70 3.78 -6.91 -7.26
C TYR A 70 4.12 -8.37 -7.60
N ASN A 71 3.21 -9.08 -8.27
CA ASN A 71 3.41 -10.48 -8.66
C ASN A 71 4.25 -10.66 -9.91
N CYS A 72 4.04 -9.82 -10.93
CA CYS A 72 4.61 -10.03 -12.25
C CYS A 72 5.75 -9.04 -12.58
N GLY A 73 6.01 -8.06 -11.72
CA GLY A 73 6.98 -7.00 -11.97
C GLY A 73 6.42 -5.90 -12.89
N ASN A 74 7.30 -5.33 -13.71
CA ASN A 74 7.03 -4.15 -14.54
C ASN A 74 6.22 -4.45 -15.82
N VAL A 75 5.18 -5.26 -15.73
CA VAL A 75 4.48 -5.84 -16.90
C VAL A 75 3.88 -4.82 -17.85
N PHE A 76 3.41 -3.68 -17.33
CA PHE A 76 2.79 -2.64 -18.17
C PHE A 76 3.77 -2.09 -19.21
N PHE A 77 5.05 -1.98 -18.84
CA PHE A 77 6.08 -1.42 -19.70
C PHE A 77 6.88 -2.51 -20.41
N ALA A 78 7.22 -3.59 -19.70
CA ALA A 78 7.99 -4.71 -20.26
C ALA A 78 7.26 -5.42 -21.40
N ASP A 79 5.94 -5.58 -21.27
CA ASP A 79 5.12 -6.28 -22.25
C ASP A 79 4.38 -5.30 -23.19
N GLY A 80 4.66 -4.00 -23.08
CA GLY A 80 4.12 -2.97 -23.96
C GLY A 80 2.60 -2.85 -23.90
N TRP A 81 2.03 -2.77 -22.70
CA TRP A 81 0.59 -2.52 -22.55
C TRP A 81 0.20 -1.22 -23.24
N ALA A 82 -0.95 -1.24 -23.93
CA ALA A 82 -1.54 -0.04 -24.50
C ALA A 82 -1.87 0.98 -23.39
N GLU A 83 -2.15 2.22 -23.80
CA GLU A 83 -2.58 3.28 -22.88
C GLU A 83 -3.72 2.80 -21.98
N PHE A 84 -3.66 3.19 -20.70
CA PHE A 84 -4.64 2.77 -19.71
C PHE A 84 -6.07 3.08 -20.16
N SER A 85 -6.87 2.02 -20.21
CA SER A 85 -8.33 2.08 -20.20
C SER A 85 -8.87 0.90 -19.40
N HIS A 86 -10.05 1.07 -18.82
CA HIS A 86 -10.72 0.03 -18.06
C HIS A 86 -10.85 -1.26 -18.89
N ALA A 87 -11.42 -1.15 -20.11
CA ALA A 87 -11.67 -2.29 -20.99
C ALA A 87 -10.37 -3.02 -21.39
N TYR A 88 -9.31 -2.28 -21.70
CA TYR A 88 -8.03 -2.89 -22.06
C TYR A 88 -7.43 -3.66 -20.88
N CYS A 89 -7.31 -3.04 -19.71
CA CYS A 89 -6.74 -3.68 -18.53
C CYS A 89 -7.55 -4.90 -18.11
N ALA A 90 -8.88 -4.81 -18.09
CA ALA A 90 -9.77 -5.92 -17.78
C ALA A 90 -9.55 -7.12 -18.74
N SER A 91 -9.24 -6.87 -20.01
CA SER A 91 -8.90 -7.92 -20.99
C SER A 91 -7.49 -8.52 -20.81
N MET A 92 -6.58 -7.75 -20.20
CA MET A 92 -5.17 -8.13 -20.05
C MET A 92 -4.89 -8.89 -18.76
N ILE A 93 -5.49 -8.50 -17.63
CA ILE A 93 -5.27 -9.12 -16.31
C ILE A 93 -5.34 -10.66 -16.36
N PRO A 94 -6.37 -11.31 -16.97
CA PRO A 94 -6.46 -12.78 -17.01
C PRO A 94 -5.38 -13.51 -17.82
N LYS A 95 -4.60 -12.77 -18.63
CA LYS A 95 -3.50 -13.35 -19.43
C LYS A 95 -2.28 -13.71 -18.59
N TYR A 96 -2.10 -13.06 -17.43
CA TYR A 96 -0.97 -13.25 -16.53
C TYR A 96 -1.18 -14.43 -15.57
N ARG A 97 -1.39 -15.62 -16.15
CA ARG A 97 -1.71 -16.87 -15.43
C ARG A 97 -0.67 -17.98 -15.62
N ASN A 98 0.42 -17.70 -16.32
CA ASN A 98 1.45 -18.69 -16.66
C ASN A 98 2.73 -18.46 -15.86
N ALA A 99 3.43 -19.54 -15.52
CA ALA A 99 4.82 -19.53 -15.08
C ALA A 99 5.55 -20.73 -15.69
N GLY A 100 6.81 -20.56 -16.10
CA GLY A 100 7.56 -21.64 -16.76
C GLY A 100 6.91 -22.16 -18.05
N GLY A 101 6.15 -21.32 -18.76
CA GLY A 101 5.40 -21.69 -19.96
C GLY A 101 4.08 -22.44 -19.71
N GLN A 102 3.75 -22.77 -18.46
CA GLN A 102 2.53 -23.52 -18.12
C GLN A 102 1.52 -22.65 -17.38
N VAL A 103 0.22 -22.91 -17.58
CA VAL A 103 -0.86 -22.27 -16.81
C VAL A 103 -0.84 -22.80 -15.37
N LEU A 104 -0.80 -21.92 -14.38
CA LEU A 104 -0.92 -22.29 -12.97
C LEU A 104 -2.28 -21.89 -12.42
N GLN A 105 -3.02 -22.86 -11.86
CA GLN A 105 -4.36 -22.63 -11.31
C GLN A 105 -4.36 -21.60 -10.15
N GLY A 106 -3.27 -21.50 -9.40
CA GLY A 106 -3.11 -20.47 -8.38
C GLY A 106 -3.11 -19.05 -8.97
N LEU A 107 -2.45 -18.86 -10.12
CA LEU A 107 -2.42 -17.57 -10.80
C LEU A 107 -3.77 -17.27 -11.46
N VAL A 108 -4.48 -18.27 -12.00
CA VAL A 108 -5.84 -18.08 -12.53
C VAL A 108 -6.76 -17.50 -11.45
N ARG A 109 -6.78 -18.09 -10.26
CA ARG A 109 -7.60 -17.59 -9.14
C ARG A 109 -7.18 -16.18 -8.71
N ARG A 110 -5.87 -15.92 -8.66
CA ARG A 110 -5.34 -14.58 -8.33
C ARG A 110 -5.78 -13.52 -9.34
N ARG A 111 -5.67 -13.80 -10.64
CA ARG A 111 -6.09 -12.87 -11.71
C ARG A 111 -7.60 -12.64 -11.69
N GLN A 112 -8.40 -13.64 -11.35
CA GLN A 112 -9.84 -13.46 -11.19
C GLN A 112 -10.14 -12.50 -10.03
N ALA A 113 -9.53 -12.70 -8.85
CA ALA A 113 -9.73 -11.80 -7.71
C ALA A 113 -9.28 -10.36 -7.98
N GLU A 114 -8.15 -10.18 -8.68
CA GLU A 114 -7.69 -8.86 -9.11
C GLU A 114 -8.64 -8.22 -10.14
N LEU A 115 -9.17 -8.99 -11.08
CA LEU A 115 -10.15 -8.50 -12.05
C LEU A 115 -11.48 -8.14 -11.37
N ASP A 116 -11.93 -8.94 -10.40
CA ASP A 116 -13.15 -8.66 -9.64
C ASP A 116 -13.01 -7.34 -8.85
N LEU A 117 -11.84 -7.11 -8.25
CA LEU A 117 -11.52 -5.82 -7.62
C LEU A 117 -11.49 -4.70 -8.66
N PHE A 118 -10.76 -4.86 -9.75
CA PHE A 118 -10.63 -3.88 -10.82
C PHE A 118 -11.99 -3.42 -11.38
N ASN A 119 -12.94 -4.36 -11.51
CA ASN A 119 -14.29 -4.10 -12.02
C ASN A 119 -15.24 -3.52 -10.97
N LYS A 120 -14.87 -3.51 -9.69
CA LYS A 120 -15.72 -3.00 -8.62
C LYS A 120 -15.79 -1.46 -8.69
N PRO A 121 -16.97 -0.85 -8.91
CA PRO A 121 -17.09 0.61 -8.90
C PRO A 121 -16.85 1.17 -7.50
N VAL A 122 -16.28 2.37 -7.43
CA VAL A 122 -16.14 3.12 -6.17
C VAL A 122 -17.43 3.91 -5.95
N THR A 123 -18.36 3.39 -5.15
CA THR A 123 -19.60 4.10 -4.80
C THR A 123 -19.30 5.28 -3.85
N GLY A 124 -19.70 6.50 -4.22
CA GLY A 124 -19.60 7.68 -3.37
C GLY A 124 -20.95 8.18 -2.85
N ASN A 125 -21.07 8.44 -1.54
CA ASN A 125 -21.91 9.47 -0.88
C ASN A 125 -21.57 9.48 0.63
N SER A 126 -20.94 10.53 1.18
CA SER A 126 -21.51 11.71 1.88
C SER A 126 -22.29 11.41 3.19
N ASN A 127 -21.73 11.94 4.30
CA ASN A 127 -22.35 12.26 5.59
C ASN A 127 -23.17 11.21 6.35
N GLN A 128 -22.55 10.54 7.32
CA GLN A 128 -23.19 10.13 8.58
C GLN A 128 -22.15 10.25 9.71
N ASN A 129 -22.16 11.41 10.39
CA ASN A 129 -21.80 11.47 11.80
C ASN A 129 -22.84 10.66 12.54
N ASN A 130 -22.48 9.48 13.03
CA ASN A 130 -23.07 8.93 14.25
C ASN A 130 -22.12 7.95 14.91
N GLN A 131 -22.11 8.09 16.22
CA GLN A 131 -21.27 7.45 17.21
C GLN A 131 -21.79 6.03 17.43
N THR A 132 -21.00 5.02 17.04
CA THR A 132 -21.22 3.64 17.49
C THR A 132 -19.91 3.10 18.05
N LYS A 133 -19.92 3.01 19.37
CA LYS A 133 -18.96 2.40 20.28
C LYS A 133 -18.65 0.98 19.80
N GLY A 134 -17.49 0.76 19.19
CA GLY A 134 -17.02 -0.58 18.81
C GLY A 134 -16.19 -0.68 17.53
N GLU A 135 -16.18 0.33 16.67
CA GLU A 135 -15.28 0.37 15.51
C GLU A 135 -14.16 1.37 15.77
N ILE A 136 -12.93 0.87 15.83
CA ILE A 136 -11.72 1.68 15.86
C ILE A 136 -11.67 2.49 14.56
N LYS A 137 -12.03 3.77 14.62
CA LYS A 137 -11.89 4.69 13.50
C LYS A 137 -10.45 5.20 13.49
N MET A 138 -9.73 4.93 12.41
CA MET A 138 -8.46 5.58 12.17
C MET A 138 -8.64 7.11 12.12
N TYR A 139 -7.65 7.87 12.55
CA TYR A 139 -7.65 9.34 12.53
C TYR A 139 -6.27 9.89 12.16
N LEU A 140 -6.26 11.10 11.60
CA LEU A 140 -5.04 11.83 11.27
C LEU A 140 -4.64 12.72 12.44
N ILE A 141 -3.34 12.88 12.67
CA ILE A 141 -2.80 13.78 13.68
C ILE A 141 -1.83 14.76 13.01
N LYS A 142 -2.07 16.06 13.21
CA LYS A 142 -1.09 17.12 12.93
C LYS A 142 -0.13 17.22 14.11
N GLY A 143 1.14 16.87 13.89
CA GLY A 143 2.18 16.99 14.90
C GLY A 143 2.80 18.39 14.90
N LEU A 144 2.62 19.11 16.00
CA LEU A 144 3.22 20.43 16.22
C LEU A 144 4.58 20.32 16.92
N ASP A 145 5.51 21.21 16.56
CA ASP A 145 6.72 21.44 17.34
C ASP A 145 6.44 22.30 18.59
N GLY A 146 7.47 22.50 19.43
CA GLY A 146 7.36 23.28 20.67
C GLY A 146 7.03 24.78 20.46
N SER A 147 6.97 25.25 19.21
CA SER A 147 6.52 26.59 18.85
C SER A 147 5.09 26.64 18.30
N GLY A 148 4.40 25.49 18.24
CA GLY A 148 3.04 25.38 17.72
C GLY A 148 2.95 25.31 16.20
N LYS A 149 4.08 25.16 15.50
CA LYS A 149 4.11 25.04 14.03
C LYS A 149 3.97 23.58 13.61
N VAL A 150 3.16 23.32 12.57
CA VAL A 150 3.03 21.98 11.99
C VAL A 150 4.40 21.53 11.47
N LYS A 151 4.87 20.40 12.00
CA LYS A 151 6.16 19.81 11.67
C LYS A 151 5.99 18.54 10.83
N HIS A 152 5.11 17.62 11.25
CA HIS A 152 4.89 16.30 10.63
C HIS A 152 3.42 15.87 10.70
N TRP A 153 3.04 14.86 9.92
CA TRP A 153 1.69 14.27 9.89
C TRP A 153 1.71 12.80 10.25
N TYR A 154 0.69 12.33 10.98
CA TYR A 154 0.60 10.96 11.44
C TYR A 154 -0.79 10.37 11.19
N VAL A 155 -0.86 9.05 11.08
CA VAL A 155 -2.11 8.28 11.10
C VAL A 155 -2.13 7.37 12.33
N SER A 156 -3.24 7.33 13.02
CA SER A 156 -3.45 6.48 14.20
C SER A 156 -4.73 5.66 14.07
N ASP A 157 -4.74 4.48 14.68
CA ASP A 157 -5.91 3.64 14.92
C ASP A 157 -6.30 3.64 16.42
N GLY A 158 -5.91 4.65 17.18
CA GLY A 158 -6.18 4.73 18.63
C GLY A 158 -5.38 3.75 19.49
N VAL A 159 -4.56 2.88 18.90
CA VAL A 159 -3.62 1.98 19.61
C VAL A 159 -2.18 2.20 19.14
N SER A 160 -2.00 2.54 17.86
CA SER A 160 -0.72 2.75 17.21
C SER A 160 -0.67 4.08 16.46
N VAL A 161 0.55 4.58 16.21
CA VAL A 161 0.78 5.82 15.45
C VAL A 161 1.88 5.58 14.41
N ARG A 162 1.67 6.06 13.17
CA ARG A 162 2.63 5.96 12.06
C ARG A 162 2.82 7.31 11.36
N HIS A 163 4.06 7.60 10.95
CA HIS A 163 4.42 8.83 10.23
C HIS A 163 4.02 8.77 8.75
N ILE A 164 3.40 9.85 8.25
CA ILE A 164 3.00 10.01 6.85
C ILE A 164 4.12 10.73 6.09
N ARG A 165 4.84 9.97 5.26
CA ARG A 165 6.12 10.39 4.68
C ARG A 165 6.01 11.26 3.42
N THR A 166 4.85 11.27 2.76
CA THR A 166 4.69 11.91 1.45
C THR A 166 3.40 12.73 1.37
N THR A 167 3.45 13.82 0.61
CA THR A 167 2.28 14.66 0.31
C THR A 167 1.17 13.85 -0.35
N ARG A 168 1.54 12.90 -1.22
CA ARG A 168 0.57 12.00 -1.87
C ARG A 168 -0.18 11.10 -0.89
N MET A 169 0.50 10.52 0.10
CA MET A 169 -0.16 9.74 1.16
C MET A 169 -1.04 10.63 2.02
N LEU A 170 -0.57 11.83 2.38
CA LEU A 170 -1.37 12.80 3.15
C LEU A 170 -2.66 13.17 2.41
N GLU A 171 -2.55 13.45 1.12
CA GLU A 171 -3.67 13.84 0.27
C GLU A 171 -4.63 12.67 -0.04
N ASN A 172 -4.13 11.42 -0.06
CA ASN A 172 -4.97 10.22 -0.01
C ASN A 172 -5.83 10.18 1.27
N TYR A 173 -5.28 10.54 2.43
CA TYR A 173 -6.04 10.60 3.69
C TYR A 173 -6.88 11.88 3.85
N GLN A 174 -6.72 12.88 2.99
CA GLN A 174 -7.47 14.15 2.99
C GLN A 174 -8.53 14.22 1.88
N ASN A 175 -9.00 13.07 1.39
CA ASN A 175 -10.05 12.95 0.37
C ASN A 175 -9.72 13.55 -1.00
N LYS A 176 -8.44 13.70 -1.40
CA LYS A 176 -8.12 14.13 -2.77
C LYS A 176 -8.24 12.99 -3.79
N TRP A 177 -7.93 11.74 -3.40
CA TRP A 177 -7.86 10.62 -4.35
C TRP A 177 -8.46 9.29 -3.84
N ALA A 178 -8.54 9.08 -2.53
CA ALA A 178 -9.24 7.94 -1.91
C ALA A 178 -10.08 8.45 -0.72
N LYS A 179 -11.35 8.03 -0.60
CA LYS A 179 -12.25 8.48 0.49
C LYS A 179 -11.95 7.77 1.81
N LEU A 180 -10.83 8.09 2.46
CA LEU A 180 -10.64 7.90 3.90
C LEU A 180 -10.84 9.26 4.56
N ASN A 181 -12.09 9.60 4.88
CA ASN A 181 -12.42 10.84 5.59
C ASN A 181 -12.11 10.68 7.09
N LEU A 182 -10.83 10.57 7.40
CA LEU A 182 -10.35 10.42 8.77
C LEU A 182 -10.56 11.77 9.50
N PRO A 183 -11.09 11.76 10.73
CA PRO A 183 -11.07 12.96 11.55
C PRO A 183 -9.62 13.40 11.78
N VAL A 184 -9.39 14.70 11.81
CA VAL A 184 -8.05 15.28 12.02
C VAL A 184 -7.99 15.87 13.41
N ASP A 185 -7.01 15.44 14.19
CA ASP A 185 -6.67 16.02 15.48
C ASP A 185 -5.34 16.79 15.41
N THR A 186 -5.10 17.67 16.37
CA THR A 186 -3.88 18.48 16.46
C THR A 186 -3.29 18.35 17.84
N MET A 187 -2.04 17.89 17.91
CA MET A 187 -1.35 17.61 19.17
C MET A 187 0.11 18.03 19.07
N PHE A 188 0.71 18.39 20.21
CA PHE A 188 2.15 18.51 20.29
C PHE A 188 2.80 17.14 20.17
N ILE A 189 3.94 17.05 19.48
CA ILE A 189 4.63 15.77 19.32
C ILE A 189 4.95 15.12 20.68
N ALA A 190 5.27 15.93 21.71
CA ALA A 190 5.48 15.45 23.07
C ALA A 190 4.24 14.77 23.70
N GLU A 191 3.02 15.17 23.31
CA GLU A 191 1.77 14.58 23.78
C GLU A 191 1.51 13.25 23.08
N ILE A 192 1.78 13.18 21.77
CA ILE A 192 1.70 11.94 20.97
C ILE A 192 2.64 10.88 21.55
N GLU A 193 3.89 11.25 21.88
CA GLU A 193 4.84 10.30 22.50
C GLU A 193 4.32 9.74 23.83
N LYS A 194 3.68 10.58 24.65
CA LYS A 194 3.15 10.21 25.95
C LYS A 194 1.93 9.29 25.82
N GLU A 195 1.07 9.55 24.84
CA GLU A 195 -0.16 8.78 24.62
C GLU A 195 0.14 7.38 24.06
N PHE A 196 1.05 7.27 23.09
CA PHE A 196 1.34 6.00 22.41
C PHE A 196 2.59 5.28 22.95
N GLY A 197 3.30 5.87 23.91
CA GLY A 197 4.43 5.24 24.61
C GLY A 197 5.68 5.03 23.74
N ARG A 198 5.83 5.80 22.65
CA ARG A 198 6.94 5.68 21.68
C ARG A 198 7.60 7.02 21.43
N LYS A 199 8.91 7.02 21.19
CA LYS A 199 9.67 8.25 20.95
C LYS A 199 9.62 8.64 19.48
N ILE A 200 9.49 9.92 19.18
CA ILE A 200 9.42 10.44 17.82
C ILE A 200 10.69 11.21 17.52
N ASP A 201 11.35 10.86 16.42
CA ASP A 201 12.47 11.64 15.92
C ASP A 201 11.96 12.96 15.34
N MET A 202 12.35 14.09 15.95
CA MET A 202 11.87 15.41 15.52
C MET A 202 12.37 15.82 14.12
N ALA A 203 13.50 15.26 13.67
CA ALA A 203 14.06 15.58 12.36
C ALA A 203 13.37 14.77 11.26
N SER A 204 13.22 13.45 11.44
CA SER A 204 12.64 12.57 10.42
C SER A 204 11.14 12.33 10.55
N GLY A 205 10.55 12.62 11.70
CA GLY A 205 9.16 12.32 12.04
C GLY A 205 8.92 10.85 12.38
N GLU A 206 9.93 9.98 12.31
CA GLU A 206 9.78 8.54 12.50
C GLU A 206 9.55 8.16 13.97
N VAL A 207 8.66 7.18 14.18
CA VAL A 207 8.34 6.61 15.48
C VAL A 207 9.36 5.51 15.80
N LYS A 208 10.09 5.64 16.92
CA LYS A 208 11.09 4.70 17.45
C LYS A 208 10.43 3.70 18.40
#